data_AF-A0A6L7YN80-F1
#
_entry.id   AF-A0A6L7YN80-F1
#
_cell.length_a   1.000
_cell.length_b   1.000
_cell.length_c   1.000
_cell.angle_alpha   90.00
_cell.angle_beta   90.00
_cell.angle_gamma   90.00
#
_symmetry.space_group_name_H-M   'P 1'
#
loop_
_entity.id
_entity.type
_entity.pdbx_description
1 polymer ?
#
loop_
_entity_poly.entity_id
_entity_poly.type
_entity_poly.pdbx_seq_one_letter_code
_entity_poly.pdbx_strand_id
1 'polypeptide(L)' 'MTLQARTNRRTSDAKEEALAEVTEEPTKRLNVEISAKLHRRVKMAAVVGDTTIVEIVTAALTEYLDEVNS' A
#
# COMPACT_ATOMS: atom_id res chain seq x y z
N MET A 1 10.07 31.31 -43.86
CA MET A 1 9.99 29.91 -43.41
C MET A 1 9.66 29.90 -41.93
N THR A 2 8.48 29.40 -41.54
CA THR A 2 8.04 29.33 -40.14
C THR A 2 7.89 27.86 -39.75
N LEU A 3 8.62 27.44 -38.72
CA LEU A 3 8.59 26.08 -38.18
C LEU A 3 7.27 25.88 -37.41
N GLN A 4 6.35 25.08 -37.95
CA GLN A 4 5.18 24.64 -37.19
C GLN A 4 5.56 23.49 -36.27
N ALA A 5 5.38 23.69 -34.97
CA ALA A 5 5.49 22.64 -33.98
C ALA A 5 4.37 21.63 -34.19
N ARG A 6 4.73 20.38 -34.52
CA ARG A 6 3.79 19.25 -34.50
C ARG A 6 3.38 19.02 -33.05
N THR A 7 2.18 19.46 -32.68
CA THR A 7 1.61 19.12 -31.37
C THR A 7 1.29 17.62 -31.36
N ASN A 8 2.10 16.86 -30.64
CA ASN A 8 1.95 15.43 -30.49
C ASN A 8 0.86 15.17 -29.42
N ARG A 9 -0.40 15.40 -29.80
CA ARG A 9 -1.58 15.27 -28.95
C ARG A 9 -2.04 13.81 -28.88
N ARG A 10 -1.17 12.92 -28.40
CA ARG A 10 -1.45 11.47 -28.31
C ARG A 10 -0.90 10.83 -27.03
N THR A 11 -0.91 11.58 -25.93
CA THR A 11 -0.44 11.11 -24.62
C THR A 11 -1.29 11.66 -23.46
N SER A 12 -2.60 11.84 -23.65
CA SER A 12 -3.51 12.26 -22.57
C SER A 12 -4.33 11.07 -22.06
N ASP A 13 -4.91 10.29 -22.96
CA ASP A 13 -5.91 9.28 -22.58
C ASP A 13 -5.27 8.07 -21.87
N ALA A 14 -4.05 7.68 -22.24
CA ALA A 14 -3.33 6.56 -21.59
C ALA A 14 -2.83 6.86 -20.17
N LYS A 15 -2.85 8.12 -19.72
CA LYS A 15 -2.47 8.50 -18.36
C LYS A 15 -3.66 8.48 -17.41
N GLU A 16 -4.86 8.76 -17.89
CA GLU A 16 -6.07 8.82 -17.05
C GLU A 16 -6.56 7.42 -16.64
N GLU A 17 -6.44 6.41 -17.51
CA GLU A 17 -6.77 5.02 -17.15
C GLU A 17 -5.81 4.42 -16.12
N ALA A 18 -4.51 4.75 -16.19
CA ALA A 18 -3.50 4.27 -15.23
C ALA A 18 -3.58 4.95 -13.85
N LEU A 19 -4.24 6.11 -13.75
CA LEU A 19 -4.45 6.82 -12.49
C LEU A 19 -5.74 6.41 -11.77
N ALA A 20 -6.68 5.75 -12.48
CA ALA A 20 -7.96 5.34 -11.92
C ALA A 20 -7.92 4.00 -11.16
N GLU A 21 -6.94 3.15 -11.45
CA GLU A 21 -6.82 1.80 -10.86
C GLU A 21 -6.17 1.78 -9.46
N VAL A 22 -5.65 2.93 -8.99
CA VAL A 22 -5.01 3.08 -7.68
C VAL A 22 -5.82 4.08 -6.84
N THR A 23 -7.11 3.79 -6.65
CA THR A 23 -7.86 4.33 -5.51
C THR A 23 -7.54 3.49 -4.28
N GLU A 24 -6.26 3.44 -3.91
CA GLU A 24 -5.89 2.94 -2.59
C GLU A 24 -6.48 3.91 -1.56
N GLU A 25 -7.21 3.37 -0.57
CA GLU A 25 -7.68 4.16 0.56
C GLU A 25 -6.51 4.98 1.14
N PRO A 26 -6.74 6.21 1.62
CA PRO A 26 -5.67 7.06 2.13
C PRO A 26 -4.93 6.36 3.28
N THR A 27 -3.73 5.86 3.01
CA THR A 27 -2.91 5.15 4.00
C THR A 27 -2.21 6.15 4.92
N LYS A 28 -2.11 5.81 6.21
CA LYS A 28 -1.33 6.58 7.22
C LYS A 28 -0.24 5.70 7.80
N ARG A 29 0.93 6.31 8.05
CA ARG A 29 2.06 5.62 8.68
C ARG A 29 1.87 5.56 10.19
N LEU A 30 1.97 4.36 10.76
CA LEU A 30 1.96 4.10 12.19
C LEU A 30 3.38 3.72 12.64
N ASN A 31 4.00 4.57 13.45
CA ASN A 31 5.31 4.29 14.05
C ASN A 31 5.10 3.85 15.51
N VAL A 32 5.51 2.64 15.85
CA VAL A 32 5.35 2.07 17.20
C VAL A 32 6.64 1.38 17.62
N GLU A 33 7.01 1.55 18.87
CA GLU A 33 8.08 0.77 19.48
C GLU A 33 7.55 -0.59 19.95
N ILE A 34 8.16 -1.66 19.45
CA ILE A 34 7.83 -3.03 19.86
C ILE A 34 9.06 -3.73 20.41
N SER A 35 8.83 -4.71 21.28
CA SER A 35 9.94 -5.54 21.78
C SER A 35 10.64 -6.28 20.64
N ALA A 36 11.97 -6.41 20.73
CA ALA A 36 12.76 -7.14 19.73
C ALA A 36 12.30 -8.60 19.56
N LYS A 37 11.79 -9.21 20.64
CA LYS A 37 11.22 -10.56 20.63
C LYS A 37 9.93 -10.61 19.78
N LEU A 38 9.05 -9.62 19.91
CA LEU A 38 7.83 -9.55 19.10
C LEU A 38 8.17 -9.33 17.63
N HIS A 39 9.06 -8.38 17.33
CA HIS A 39 9.52 -8.12 15.95
C HIS A 39 10.08 -9.39 15.28
N ARG A 40 10.93 -10.15 16.00
CA ARG A 40 11.48 -11.42 15.48
C ARG A 40 10.39 -12.44 15.18
N ARG A 41 9.37 -12.57 16.05
CA ARG A 41 8.25 -13.50 15.84
C ARG A 41 7.43 -13.11 14.61
N VAL A 42 7.08 -11.83 14.47
CA VAL A 42 6.31 -11.34 13.32
C VAL A 42 7.09 -11.54 12.02
N LYS A 43 8.40 -11.25 12.03
CA LYS A 43 9.27 -11.50 10.87
C LYS A 43 9.32 -12.98 10.49
N MET A 44 9.39 -13.89 11.46
CA MET A 44 9.38 -15.33 11.18
C MET A 44 8.04 -15.79 10.64
N ALA A 45 6.93 -15.28 11.18
CA ALA A 45 5.59 -15.58 10.68
C ALA A 45 5.41 -15.12 9.23
N ALA A 46 5.91 -13.93 8.87
CA ALA A 46 5.90 -13.42 7.50
C ALA A 46 6.63 -14.35 6.53
N VAL A 47 7.82 -14.82 6.90
CA VAL A 47 8.61 -15.76 6.08
C VAL A 47 7.90 -17.10 5.91
N VAL A 48 7.28 -17.64 6.97
CA VAL A 48 6.58 -18.93 6.92
C VAL A 48 5.30 -18.85 6.09
N GLY A 49 4.58 -17.74 6.17
CA GLY A 49 3.32 -17.53 5.48
C GLY A 49 3.44 -17.06 4.03
N ASP A 50 4.66 -16.76 3.54
CA ASP A 50 4.89 -16.03 2.29
C ASP A 50 4.09 -14.71 2.23
N THR A 51 4.06 -14.01 3.37
CA THR A 51 3.34 -12.73 3.54
C THR A 51 4.28 -11.63 4.01
N THR A 52 3.78 -10.39 4.01
CA THR A 52 4.52 -9.25 4.54
C THR A 52 4.21 -8.99 6.01
N ILE A 53 5.15 -8.36 6.71
CA ILE A 53 4.94 -7.90 8.09
C ILE A 53 3.74 -6.94 8.15
N VAL A 54 3.54 -6.11 7.11
CA VAL A 54 2.44 -5.16 7.03
C VAL A 54 1.11 -5.89 7.02
N GLU A 55 0.93 -6.90 6.16
CA GLU A 55 -0.31 -7.68 6.09
C GLU A 55 -0.64 -8.37 7.41
N ILE A 56 0.36 -8.96 8.07
CA ILE A 56 0.16 -9.59 9.38
C ILE A 56 -0.31 -8.57 10.42
N VAL A 57 0.34 -7.40 10.46
CA VAL A 57 0.00 -6.35 11.43
C VAL A 57 -1.38 -5.77 11.15
N THR A 58 -1.71 -5.52 9.88
CA THR A 58 -3.03 -5.03 9.48
C THR A 58 -4.11 -6.03 9.86
N ALA A 59 -3.95 -7.32 9.51
CA ALA A 59 -4.93 -8.35 9.83
C ALA A 59 -5.15 -8.48 11.35
N ALA A 60 -4.07 -8.51 12.14
CA ALA A 60 -4.16 -8.60 13.59
C ALA A 60 -4.83 -7.37 14.23
N LEU A 61 -4.59 -6.16 13.69
CA LEU A 61 -5.23 -4.94 14.16
C LEU A 61 -6.72 -4.90 13.76
N THR A 62 -7.06 -5.33 12.55
CA THR A 62 -8.46 -5.45 12.11
C THR A 62 -9.23 -6.42 12.99
N GLU A 63 -8.69 -7.63 13.20
CA GLU A 63 -9.31 -8.65 14.07
C GLU A 63 -9.52 -8.13 15.49
N TYR A 64 -8.49 -7.52 16.09
CA TYR A 64 -8.61 -6.92 17.42
C TYR A 64 -9.67 -5.81 17.49
N LEU A 65 -9.75 -4.94 16.49
CA LEU A 65 -10.74 -3.86 16.46
C LEU A 65 -12.15 -4.38 16.20
N ASP A 66 -12.31 -5.42 15.40
CA ASP A 66 -13.60 -6.07 15.15
C ASP A 66 -14.13 -6.75 16.42
N GLU A 67 -13.26 -7.41 17.19
CA GLU A 67 -13.60 -7.97 18.51
C GLU A 67 -14.02 -6.89 19.52
N VAL A 68 -13.32 -5.74 19.54
CA VAL A 68 -13.63 -4.64 20.47
C VAL A 68 -14.94 -3.93 20.13
N ASN A 69 -15.32 -3.90 18.85
CA ASN A 69 -16.54 -3.23 18.38
C ASN A 69 -17.77 -4.15 18.32
N SER A 70 -17.63 -5.42 18.71
CA SER A 70 -18.70 -6.43 18.77
C SER A 70 -19.28 -6.57 20.18
#